data_AF-A0A378JM36-F1
#
_entry.id   AF-A0A378JM36-F1
#
_cell.length_a   1.000
_cell.length_b   1.000
_cell.length_c   1.000
_cell.angle_alpha   90.00
_cell.angle_beta   90.00
_cell.angle_gamma   90.00
#
_symmetry.space_group_name_H-M   'P 1'
#
loop_
_entity.id
_entity.type
_entity.pdbx_description
1 polymer ?
#
loop_
_entity_poly.entity_id
_entity_poly.type
_entity_poly.pdbx_seq_one_letter_code
_entity_poly.pdbx_strand_id
1 'polypeptide(L)'
;MIATLFLAWTLAFQKESSVLYEYTMRMLKRAKYTLNETRKRLPLLENSKNNFSICSQEHIKLMNAAAILIAEAKTISYFHQDIELCTSHGISDTKIFRSKTHFTLPDGLEIGEPIEFKLSNNSQVPLVPVRKENNYDILINPKRFSDIIVDNEVWLAIIYDGQVIDE
;
A
#
# COMPACT_ATOMS: atom_id res chain seq x y z
N MET A 1 48.33 -13.06 -15.14
CA MET A 1 47.13 -13.73 -14.58
C MET A 1 46.46 -12.95 -13.46
N ILE A 2 47.18 -12.19 -12.62
CA ILE A 2 46.57 -11.35 -11.56
C ILE A 2 45.72 -10.20 -12.14
N ALA A 3 46.21 -9.53 -13.20
CA ALA A 3 45.50 -8.43 -13.85
C ALA A 3 44.15 -8.85 -14.48
N THR A 4 44.10 -10.03 -15.12
CA THR A 4 42.88 -10.57 -15.74
C THR A 4 41.85 -10.99 -14.68
N LEU A 5 42.29 -11.55 -13.55
CA LEU A 5 41.42 -11.89 -12.44
C LEU A 5 40.83 -10.65 -11.77
N PHE A 6 41.65 -9.61 -11.55
CA PHE A 6 41.20 -8.32 -11.03
C PHE A 6 40.16 -7.67 -11.96
N LEU A 7 40.42 -7.65 -13.27
CA LEU A 7 39.48 -7.12 -14.26
C LEU A 7 38.16 -7.91 -14.26
N ALA A 8 38.21 -9.24 -14.25
CA ALA A 8 37.01 -10.08 -14.19
C ALA A 8 36.18 -9.80 -12.93
N TRP A 9 36.83 -9.64 -11.77
CA TRP A 9 36.15 -9.30 -10.51
C TRP A 9 35.50 -7.91 -10.55
N THR A 10 36.21 -6.90 -11.04
CA THR A 10 35.65 -5.53 -11.15
C THR A 10 34.44 -5.49 -12.07
N LEU A 11 34.47 -6.23 -13.19
CA LEU A 11 33.35 -6.33 -14.12
C LEU A 11 32.15 -7.08 -13.51
N ALA A 12 32.40 -8.19 -12.80
CA ALA A 12 31.36 -8.91 -12.09
C ALA A 12 30.67 -8.03 -11.04
N PHE A 13 31.47 -7.32 -10.23
CA PHE A 13 30.96 -6.41 -9.20
C PHE A 13 30.15 -5.25 -9.80
N GLN A 14 30.64 -4.62 -10.89
CA GLN A 14 29.91 -3.56 -11.57
C GLN A 14 28.58 -4.05 -12.14
N LYS A 15 28.55 -5.26 -12.69
CA LYS A 15 27.33 -5.88 -13.21
C LYS A 15 26.31 -6.11 -12.09
N GLU A 16 26.72 -6.73 -10.98
CA GLU A 16 25.86 -6.96 -9.82
C GLU A 16 25.32 -5.64 -9.25
N SER A 17 26.17 -4.64 -9.08
CA SER A 17 25.75 -3.31 -8.62
C SER A 17 24.75 -2.65 -9.56
N SER A 18 24.92 -2.80 -10.87
CA SER A 18 23.98 -2.25 -11.86
C SER A 18 22.63 -2.96 -11.83
N VAL A 19 22.62 -4.29 -11.66
CA VAL A 19 21.38 -5.07 -11.55
C VAL A 19 20.62 -4.69 -10.27
N LEU A 20 21.31 -4.62 -9.13
CA LEU A 20 20.69 -4.22 -7.87
C LEU A 20 20.11 -2.81 -7.95
N TYR A 21 20.84 -1.87 -8.54
CA TYR A 21 20.35 -0.51 -8.78
C TYR A 21 19.08 -0.50 -9.64
N GLU A 22 19.04 -1.29 -10.71
CA GLU A 22 17.85 -1.39 -11.55
C GLU A 22 16.65 -1.93 -10.77
N TYR A 23 16.84 -2.97 -9.96
CA TYR A 23 15.78 -3.50 -9.10
C TYR A 23 15.29 -2.45 -8.10
N THR A 24 16.19 -1.75 -7.40
CA THR A 24 15.80 -0.69 -6.47
C THR A 24 15.00 0.42 -7.17
N MET A 25 15.40 0.82 -8.38
CA MET A 25 14.69 1.85 -9.14
C MET A 25 13.29 1.40 -9.58
N ARG A 26 13.13 0.14 -9.98
CA ARG A 26 11.82 -0.45 -10.32
C ARG A 26 10.93 -0.54 -9.08
N MET A 27 11.47 -1.01 -7.96
CA MET A 27 10.76 -1.10 -6.67
C MET A 27 10.31 0.28 -6.20
N LEU A 28 11.20 1.28 -6.21
CA LEU A 28 10.86 2.65 -5.84
C LEU A 28 9.79 3.26 -6.75
N LYS A 29 9.87 2.99 -8.06
CA LYS A 29 8.84 3.43 -9.02
C LYS A 29 7.49 2.81 -8.69
N ARG A 30 7.47 1.54 -8.29
CA ARG A 30 6.25 0.82 -7.93
C ARG A 30 5.63 1.38 -6.65
N ALA A 31 6.41 1.52 -5.57
CA ALA A 31 5.96 2.14 -4.33
C ALA A 31 5.40 3.56 -4.55
N LYS A 32 6.11 4.39 -5.33
CA LYS A 32 5.65 5.74 -5.69
C LYS A 32 4.34 5.72 -6.47
N TYR A 33 4.19 4.81 -7.41
CA TYR A 33 2.96 4.66 -8.19
C TYR A 33 1.78 4.31 -7.28
N THR A 34 1.93 3.28 -6.46
CA THR A 34 0.92 2.81 -5.49
C THR A 34 0.45 3.95 -4.59
N LEU A 35 1.38 4.69 -3.97
CA LEU A 35 1.04 5.82 -3.11
C LEU A 35 0.41 6.99 -3.88
N ASN A 36 0.86 7.25 -5.11
CA ASN A 36 0.30 8.34 -5.93
C ASN A 36 -1.14 8.06 -6.37
N GLU A 37 -1.50 6.82 -6.68
CA GLU A 37 -2.89 6.48 -6.99
C GLU A 37 -3.77 6.67 -5.75
N THR A 38 -3.31 6.22 -4.58
CA THR A 38 -4.02 6.46 -3.31
C THR A 38 -4.24 7.95 -3.04
N ARG A 39 -3.19 8.78 -3.20
CA ARG A 39 -3.27 10.24 -3.05
C ARG A 39 -4.36 10.88 -3.92
N LYS A 40 -4.52 10.42 -5.15
CA LYS A 40 -5.53 10.97 -6.08
C LYS A 40 -6.95 10.61 -5.68
N ARG A 41 -7.18 9.49 -4.98
CA ARG A 41 -8.53 9.00 -4.68
C ARG A 41 -9.07 9.44 -3.33
N LEU A 42 -8.21 9.59 -2.32
CA LEU A 42 -8.66 10.02 -0.98
C LEU A 42 -9.49 11.32 -1.01
N PRO A 43 -9.11 12.38 -1.74
CA PRO A 43 -9.93 13.59 -1.82
C PRO A 43 -11.27 13.38 -2.52
N LEU A 44 -11.35 12.47 -3.50
CA LEU A 44 -12.59 12.18 -4.22
C LEU A 44 -13.62 11.50 -3.30
N LEU A 45 -13.16 10.59 -2.44
CA LEU A 45 -13.99 9.95 -1.42
C LEU A 45 -14.49 10.99 -0.41
N GLU A 46 -13.59 11.84 0.08
CA GLU A 46 -13.93 12.89 1.05
C GLU A 46 -14.99 13.85 0.52
N ASN A 47 -14.79 14.35 -0.71
CA ASN A 47 -15.72 15.28 -1.34
C ASN A 47 -17.11 14.68 -1.62
N SER A 48 -17.21 13.34 -1.67
CA SER A 48 -18.47 12.64 -1.92
C SER A 48 -19.38 12.51 -0.70
N LYS A 49 -18.87 12.76 0.52
CA LYS A 49 -19.64 12.59 1.78
C LYS A 49 -20.90 13.44 1.87
N ASN A 50 -20.91 14.59 1.21
CA ASN A 50 -22.08 15.48 1.21
C ASN A 50 -23.12 15.08 0.16
N ASN A 51 -22.79 14.15 -0.74
CA ASN A 51 -23.67 13.73 -1.83
C ASN A 51 -24.52 12.50 -1.48
N PHE A 52 -24.06 11.70 -0.51
CA PHE A 52 -24.69 10.45 -0.12
C PHE A 52 -24.76 10.32 1.39
N SER A 53 -25.79 9.64 1.89
CA SER A 53 -25.78 9.23 3.30
C SER A 53 -24.64 8.24 3.53
N ILE A 54 -23.89 8.44 4.62
CA ILE A 54 -22.77 7.56 4.98
C ILE A 54 -23.27 6.11 5.11
N CYS A 55 -22.53 5.20 4.50
CA CYS A 55 -22.82 3.76 4.42
C CYS A 55 -24.16 3.40 3.74
N SER A 56 -24.74 4.31 2.94
CA SER A 56 -25.80 3.96 1.99
C SER A 56 -25.26 3.07 0.87
N GLN A 57 -26.17 2.44 0.11
CA GLN A 57 -25.79 1.62 -1.05
C GLN A 57 -25.02 2.42 -2.11
N GLU A 58 -25.36 3.69 -2.30
CA GLU A 58 -24.68 4.60 -3.22
C GLU A 58 -23.26 4.91 -2.73
N HIS A 59 -23.09 5.15 -1.44
CA HIS A 59 -21.77 5.37 -0.83
C HIS A 59 -20.88 4.13 -0.96
N ILE A 60 -21.41 2.94 -0.65
CA ILE A 60 -20.67 1.67 -0.78
C ILE A 60 -20.29 1.41 -2.23
N LYS A 61 -21.18 1.67 -3.19
CA LYS A 61 -20.87 1.56 -4.63
C LYS A 61 -19.76 2.52 -5.07
N LEU A 62 -19.77 3.75 -4.58
CA LEU A 62 -18.69 4.71 -4.84
C LEU A 62 -17.35 4.24 -4.26
N MET A 63 -17.34 3.75 -3.02
CA MET A 63 -16.15 3.15 -2.41
C MET A 63 -15.66 1.93 -3.21
N ASN A 64 -16.56 1.08 -3.67
CA ASN A 64 -16.25 -0.09 -4.50
C ASN A 64 -15.63 0.32 -5.85
N ALA A 65 -16.23 1.27 -6.54
CA ALA A 65 -15.71 1.80 -7.79
C ALA A 65 -14.32 2.45 -7.59
N ALA A 66 -14.12 3.19 -6.50
CA ALA A 66 -12.83 3.75 -6.17
C ALA A 66 -11.79 2.66 -5.87
N ALA A 67 -12.16 1.60 -5.13
CA ALA A 67 -11.28 0.48 -4.81
C ALA A 67 -10.83 -0.27 -6.07
N ILE A 68 -11.75 -0.59 -6.99
CA ILE A 68 -11.44 -1.30 -8.26
C ILE A 68 -10.42 -0.53 -9.11
N LEU A 69 -10.53 0.79 -9.10
CA LEU A 69 -9.67 1.65 -9.91
C LEU A 69 -8.27 1.85 -9.31
N ILE A 70 -8.03 1.43 -8.08
CA ILE A 70 -6.70 1.36 -7.48
C ILE A 70 -6.32 -0.12 -7.55
N ALA A 71 -5.57 -0.53 -8.57
CA ALA A 71 -5.23 -1.93 -8.81
C ALA A 71 -4.54 -2.60 -7.60
N GLU A 72 -3.95 -1.79 -6.74
CA GLU A 72 -3.22 -2.16 -5.54
C GLU A 72 -4.09 -2.22 -4.27
N ALA A 73 -5.26 -1.56 -4.27
CA ALA A 73 -6.18 -1.55 -3.14
C ALA A 73 -6.98 -2.84 -3.11
N LYS A 74 -7.11 -3.41 -1.92
CA LYS A 74 -7.98 -4.57 -1.69
C LYS A 74 -9.39 -4.16 -1.32
N THR A 75 -9.52 -3.10 -0.53
CA THR A 75 -10.79 -2.54 -0.09
C THR A 75 -10.59 -1.11 0.43
N ILE A 76 -11.69 -0.41 0.63
CA ILE A 76 -11.72 0.90 1.28
C ILE A 76 -12.64 0.78 2.48
N SER A 77 -12.23 1.30 3.61
CA SER A 77 -13.00 1.30 4.87
C SER A 77 -13.37 2.73 5.24
N TYR A 78 -14.56 2.93 5.79
CA TYR A 78 -15.01 4.19 6.36
C TYR A 78 -15.17 4.08 7.87
N PHE A 79 -14.62 5.05 8.59
CA PHE A 79 -14.59 5.09 10.04
C PHE A 79 -15.42 6.26 10.60
N HIS A 80 -16.06 6.03 11.74
CA HIS A 80 -16.65 7.09 12.55
C HIS A 80 -16.25 6.86 14.00
N GLN A 81 -15.67 7.87 14.64
CA GLN A 81 -15.14 7.75 16.01
C GLN A 81 -14.20 6.53 16.15
N ASP A 82 -13.32 6.35 15.16
CA ASP A 82 -12.36 5.23 15.06
C ASP A 82 -12.97 3.83 14.98
N ILE A 83 -14.27 3.71 14.71
CA ILE A 83 -14.94 2.42 14.48
C ILE A 83 -15.32 2.30 13.02
N GLU A 84 -14.97 1.18 12.39
CA GLU A 84 -15.37 0.88 11.02
C GLU A 84 -16.89 0.73 10.94
N LEU A 85 -17.55 1.56 10.12
CA LEU A 85 -18.99 1.48 9.91
C LEU A 85 -19.34 0.69 8.64
N CYS A 86 -18.53 0.84 7.60
CA CYS A 86 -18.71 0.12 6.35
C CYS A 86 -17.41 0.04 5.55
N THR A 87 -17.39 -0.88 4.62
CA THR A 87 -16.33 -1.06 3.63
C THR A 87 -16.88 -0.92 2.22
N SER A 88 -16.00 -0.98 1.23
CA SER A 88 -16.33 -1.09 -0.19
C SER A 88 -17.12 -2.35 -0.56
N HIS A 89 -17.41 -3.23 0.40
CA HIS A 89 -18.13 -4.49 0.21
C HIS A 89 -19.47 -4.53 0.97
N GLY A 90 -19.74 -3.60 1.88
CA GLY A 90 -20.95 -3.66 2.71
C GLY A 90 -20.81 -2.94 4.04
N ILE A 91 -21.85 -3.06 4.86
CA ILE A 91 -21.84 -2.61 6.25
C ILE A 91 -20.91 -3.53 7.07
N SER A 92 -20.21 -2.95 8.04
CA SER A 92 -19.36 -3.72 8.95
C SER A 92 -20.20 -4.32 10.07
N ASP A 93 -20.28 -5.65 10.12
CA ASP A 93 -21.03 -6.38 11.15
C ASP A 93 -20.26 -6.50 12.48
N THR A 94 -18.98 -6.11 12.49
CA THR A 94 -18.07 -6.23 13.63
C THR A 94 -17.45 -4.88 13.96
N LYS A 95 -17.25 -4.62 15.25
CA LYS A 95 -16.53 -3.43 15.70
C LYS A 95 -15.03 -3.61 15.44
N ILE A 96 -14.56 -3.07 14.33
CA ILE A 96 -13.16 -3.00 13.99
C ILE A 96 -12.66 -1.59 14.32
N PHE A 97 -11.66 -1.50 15.18
CA PHE A 97 -11.02 -0.23 15.49
C PHE A 97 -10.05 0.16 14.38
N ARG A 98 -10.02 1.45 14.06
CA ARG A 98 -9.06 2.02 13.10
C ARG A 98 -7.65 1.79 13.62
N SER A 99 -6.75 1.28 12.76
CA SER A 99 -5.36 1.06 13.17
C SER A 99 -4.67 2.40 13.44
N LYS A 100 -3.66 2.39 14.31
CA LYS A 100 -2.86 3.58 14.59
C LYS A 100 -2.02 3.95 13.38
N THR A 101 -1.70 5.23 13.26
CA THR A 101 -0.72 5.67 12.27
C THR A 101 0.65 5.19 12.70
N HIS A 102 1.32 4.45 11.83
CA HIS A 102 2.68 3.94 12.02
C HIS A 102 3.69 5.04 11.72
N PHE A 103 3.53 5.73 10.59
CA PHE A 103 4.30 6.91 10.23
C PHE A 103 3.54 7.80 9.24
N THR A 104 4.02 9.03 9.08
CA THR A 104 3.44 10.02 8.16
C THR A 104 4.51 10.48 7.16
N LEU A 105 4.16 10.47 5.89
CA LEU A 105 5.00 11.00 4.82
C LEU A 105 4.98 12.54 4.83
N PRO A 106 5.99 13.22 4.23
CA PRO A 106 6.10 14.68 4.30
C PRO A 106 4.91 15.44 3.71
N ASP A 107 4.11 14.78 2.87
CA ASP A 107 2.91 15.35 2.25
C ASP A 107 1.62 15.12 3.05
N GLY A 108 1.73 14.60 4.28
CA GLY A 108 0.61 14.32 5.19
C GLY A 108 -0.11 13.01 4.89
N LEU A 109 0.42 12.17 4.01
CA LEU A 109 -0.12 10.83 3.78
C LEU A 109 0.30 9.93 4.95
N GLU A 110 -0.67 9.40 5.67
CA GLU A 110 -0.46 8.54 6.82
C GLU A 110 -0.46 7.08 6.39
N ILE A 111 0.52 6.34 6.87
CA ILE A 111 0.62 4.89 6.73
C ILE A 111 0.28 4.27 8.08
N GLY A 112 -0.78 3.47 8.13
CA GLY A 112 -1.24 2.79 9.33
C GLY A 112 -0.43 1.55 9.66
N GLU A 113 -0.53 1.10 10.90
CA GLU A 113 -0.07 -0.23 11.30
C GLU A 113 -0.80 -1.30 10.46
N PRO A 114 -0.08 -2.32 9.95
CA PRO A 114 -0.71 -3.40 9.19
C PRO A 114 -1.80 -4.11 10.01
N ILE A 115 -2.88 -4.46 9.35
CA ILE A 115 -3.99 -5.22 9.93
C ILE A 115 -4.18 -6.54 9.20
N GLU A 116 -4.58 -7.58 9.93
CA GLU A 116 -4.97 -8.86 9.34
C GLU A 116 -6.38 -8.76 8.77
N PHE A 117 -6.48 -8.76 7.45
CA PHE A 117 -7.76 -8.71 6.75
C PHE A 117 -8.23 -10.11 6.39
N LYS A 118 -9.43 -10.46 6.86
CA LYS A 118 -10.05 -11.76 6.60
C LYS A 118 -10.79 -11.75 5.26
N LEU A 119 -10.33 -12.58 4.34
CA LEU A 119 -10.98 -12.80 3.05
C LEU A 119 -12.17 -13.77 3.19
N SER A 120 -13.05 -13.77 2.18
CA SER A 120 -14.25 -14.64 2.16
C SER A 120 -13.93 -16.14 2.22
N ASN A 121 -12.75 -16.55 1.78
CA ASN A 121 -12.25 -17.93 1.86
C ASN A 121 -11.61 -18.26 3.23
N ASN A 122 -11.81 -17.42 4.25
CA ASN A 122 -11.27 -17.57 5.60
C ASN A 122 -9.73 -17.43 5.70
N SER A 123 -9.04 -17.06 4.62
CA SER A 123 -7.62 -16.70 4.65
C SER A 123 -7.42 -15.28 5.21
N GLN A 124 -6.29 -15.07 5.86
CA GLN A 124 -5.88 -13.76 6.37
C GLN A 124 -4.75 -13.22 5.49
N VAL A 125 -4.84 -11.93 5.16
CA VAL A 125 -3.79 -11.22 4.44
C VAL A 125 -3.48 -9.92 5.16
N PRO A 126 -2.18 -9.60 5.37
CA PRO A 126 -1.81 -8.32 5.94
C PRO A 126 -2.15 -7.22 4.93
N LEU A 127 -2.84 -6.18 5.39
CA LEU A 127 -3.10 -4.98 4.61
C LEU A 127 -2.59 -3.75 5.38
N VAL A 128 -1.99 -2.83 4.65
CA VAL A 128 -1.50 -1.56 5.15
C VAL A 128 -2.55 -0.49 4.87
N PRO A 129 -3.12 0.16 5.90
CA PRO A 129 -4.03 1.27 5.73
C PRO A 129 -3.26 2.50 5.25
N VAL A 130 -3.80 3.20 4.25
CA VAL A 130 -3.28 4.48 3.80
C VAL A 130 -4.41 5.51 3.78
N ARG A 131 -4.16 6.67 4.39
CA ARG A 131 -5.16 7.72 4.61
C ARG A 131 -4.55 9.12 4.60
N LYS A 132 -5.40 10.15 4.55
CA LYS A 132 -4.98 11.55 4.58
C LYS A 132 -6.04 12.42 5.23
N GLU A 133 -5.86 12.71 6.52
CA GLU A 133 -6.69 13.64 7.32
C GLU A 133 -8.21 13.44 7.15
N ASN A 134 -8.64 12.20 6.97
CA ASN A 134 -10.03 11.87 6.66
C ASN A 134 -10.46 10.56 7.35
N ASN A 135 -11.70 10.16 7.11
CA ASN A 135 -12.31 8.97 7.70
C ASN A 135 -12.22 7.72 6.82
N TYR A 136 -11.45 7.78 5.73
CA TYR A 136 -11.28 6.65 4.82
C TYR A 136 -9.89 6.04 4.98
N ASP A 137 -9.85 4.71 5.03
CA ASP A 137 -8.60 3.96 4.86
C ASP A 137 -8.68 3.21 3.55
N ILE A 138 -7.67 3.40 2.70
CA ILE A 138 -7.45 2.55 1.53
C ILE A 138 -6.52 1.44 1.98
N LEU A 139 -7.01 0.20 2.00
CA LEU A 139 -6.24 -0.95 2.46
C LEU A 139 -5.44 -1.54 1.30
N ILE A 140 -4.12 -1.46 1.38
CA ILE A 140 -3.18 -1.86 0.33
C ILE A 140 -2.47 -3.14 0.76
N ASN A 141 -2.32 -4.10 -0.16
CA ASN A 141 -1.46 -5.24 0.11
C ASN A 141 0.01 -4.77 0.08
N PRO A 142 0.80 -4.97 1.15
CA PRO A 142 2.17 -4.44 1.24
C PRO A 142 3.06 -4.90 0.08
N LYS A 143 2.83 -6.11 -0.46
CA LYS A 143 3.54 -6.63 -1.64
C LYS A 143 3.40 -5.74 -2.88
N ARG A 144 2.39 -4.87 -2.94
CA ARG A 144 2.19 -3.91 -4.04
C ARG A 144 3.11 -2.71 -3.98
N PHE A 145 3.86 -2.52 -2.90
CA PHE A 145 4.95 -1.55 -2.88
C PHE A 145 6.20 -2.10 -3.60
N SER A 146 6.34 -3.42 -3.69
CA SER A 146 7.56 -4.10 -4.14
C SER A 146 7.39 -5.13 -5.26
N ASP A 147 6.20 -5.29 -5.86
CA ASP A 147 5.93 -6.37 -6.82
C ASP A 147 6.68 -6.17 -8.15
N ILE A 148 7.97 -6.50 -8.12
CA ILE A 148 8.89 -6.50 -9.25
C ILE A 148 9.48 -7.91 -9.43
N ILE A 149 9.87 -8.23 -10.66
CA ILE A 149 10.56 -9.48 -10.95
C ILE A 149 12.04 -9.30 -10.61
N VAL A 150 12.53 -10.13 -9.69
CA VAL A 150 13.93 -10.24 -9.28
C VAL A 150 14.37 -11.69 -9.38
N ASP A 151 15.67 -11.93 -9.45
CA ASP A 151 16.22 -13.28 -9.37
C ASP A 151 15.94 -13.91 -7.99
N ASN A 152 15.81 -15.24 -7.94
CA ASN A 152 15.39 -15.99 -6.74
C ASN A 152 16.34 -15.85 -5.53
N GLU A 153 17.54 -15.32 -5.73
CA GLU A 153 18.57 -15.14 -4.70
C GLU A 153 18.60 -13.70 -4.15
N VAL A 154 17.67 -12.84 -4.58
CA VAL A 154 17.62 -11.43 -4.20
C VAL A 154 16.37 -11.15 -3.36
N TRP A 155 16.59 -10.55 -2.19
CA TRP A 155 15.53 -10.01 -1.33
C TRP A 155 15.65 -8.49 -1.26
N LEU A 156 14.51 -7.79 -1.28
CA LEU A 156 14.45 -6.34 -1.25
C LEU A 156 13.39 -5.92 -0.25
N ALA A 157 13.71 -4.94 0.59
CA ALA A 157 12.76 -4.34 1.52
C ALA A 157 12.72 -2.82 1.31
N ILE A 158 11.54 -2.22 1.51
CA ILE A 158 11.40 -0.77 1.59
C ILE A 158 11.39 -0.37 3.05
N ILE A 159 12.32 0.52 3.40
CA ILE A 159 12.43 1.10 4.74
C ILE A 159 12.21 2.61 4.63
N TYR A 160 11.33 3.15 5.46
CA TYR A 160 11.11 4.58 5.62
C TYR A 160 11.25 4.94 7.10
N ASP A 161 12.14 5.88 7.41
CA ASP A 161 12.39 6.34 8.79
C ASP A 161 12.65 5.19 9.80
N GLY A 162 13.40 4.17 9.36
CA GLY A 162 13.71 2.98 10.16
C GLY A 162 12.59 1.94 10.26
N GLN A 163 11.45 2.19 9.61
CA GLN A 163 10.29 1.30 9.63
C GLN A 163 10.14 0.55 8.30
N VAL A 164 9.89 -0.76 8.36
CA VAL A 164 9.68 -1.62 7.19
C VAL A 164 8.26 -1.40 6.66
N ILE A 165 8.15 -1.14 5.36
CA ILE A 165 6.87 -1.03 4.63
C ILE A 165 6.50 -2.38 4.01
N ASP A 166 7.49 -3.07 3.44
CA ASP A 166 7.35 -4.38 2.80
C ASP A 166 8.73 -5.08 2.74
N GLU A 167 8.74 -6.41 2.79
CA GLU A 167 9.91 -7.30 2.75
C GLU A 167 9.69 -8.54 1.85
#